data_AF-A0A0M1IWP7-F1
#
_entry.id   AF-A0A0M1IWP7-F1
#
_cell.length_a   1.000
_cell.length_b   1.000
_cell.length_c   1.000
_cell.angle_alpha   90.00
_cell.angle_beta   90.00
_cell.angle_gamma   90.00
#
_symmetry.space_group_name_H-M   'P 1'
#
loop_
_entity.id
_entity.type
_entity.pdbx_description
1 polymer ?
#
loop_
_entity_poly.entity_id
_entity_poly.type
_entity_poly.pdbx_seq_one_letter_code
_entity_poly.pdbx_strand_id
1 'polypeptide(L)'
;MKFREFGTLKDENLEKRKVIKMAKLILKTSTLYNLNDGENLDLGKLKFDIAQFKIPQEMVVSKEGVNIKIEKEKNLNGEFVETGKYTLNFKVYDRSFIELVIQNGSTEIGNPITIVIEGQENIPNLDRFQEDEFIPISFNKLKIKPKKVLKKTFLGAGKGNADTWQYADIKIVAESYIIGEENGAKAK
;
A
#
# COMPACT_ATOMS: atom_id res chain seq x y z
N MET A 1 46.48 -66.31 5.92
CA MET A 1 45.75 -66.17 7.20
C MET A 1 46.26 -64.89 7.87
N LYS A 2 45.50 -63.89 8.29
CA LYS A 2 44.06 -63.72 8.53
C LYS A 2 43.74 -62.21 8.37
N PHE A 3 42.60 -61.95 7.74
CA PHE A 3 41.63 -60.85 7.90
C PHE A 3 42.10 -59.45 8.31
N ARG A 4 41.97 -58.52 7.36
CA ARG A 4 41.76 -57.08 7.61
C ARG A 4 40.36 -56.90 8.20
N GLU A 5 40.27 -56.20 9.34
CA GLU A 5 39.01 -55.84 9.96
C GLU A 5 38.26 -54.80 9.11
N PHE A 6 36.99 -55.12 8.87
CA PHE A 6 35.96 -54.23 8.36
C PHE A 6 35.27 -53.53 9.53
N GLY A 7 34.85 -52.28 9.32
CA GLY A 7 33.89 -51.56 10.17
C GLY A 7 34.51 -50.30 10.78
N THR A 8 33.98 -49.10 10.61
CA THR A 8 32.65 -48.66 10.19
C THR A 8 32.83 -47.26 9.60
N LEU A 9 32.25 -47.04 8.40
CA LEU A 9 32.06 -45.69 7.87
C LEU A 9 31.09 -44.99 8.83
N LYS A 10 31.61 -44.13 9.71
CA LYS A 10 30.75 -43.20 10.44
C LYS A 10 30.23 -42.19 9.43
N ASP A 11 28.92 -42.23 9.23
CA ASP A 11 28.13 -41.22 8.54
C ASP A 11 28.38 -39.82 9.12
N GLU A 12 29.45 -39.14 8.68
CA GLU A 12 29.70 -37.73 8.98
C GLU A 12 28.78 -36.77 8.18
N ASN A 13 27.82 -37.32 7.44
CA ASN A 13 26.96 -36.57 6.52
C ASN A 13 25.56 -36.23 7.05
N LEU A 14 25.31 -36.36 8.37
CA LEU A 14 23.97 -36.15 8.93
C LEU A 14 23.78 -34.90 9.82
N GLU A 15 24.83 -34.10 10.07
CA GLU A 15 24.74 -32.95 10.99
C GLU A 15 24.93 -31.57 10.36
N LYS A 16 24.93 -31.47 9.03
CA LYS A 16 24.66 -30.19 8.33
C LYS A 16 23.18 -30.02 8.03
N ARG A 17 22.31 -30.41 8.99
CA ARG A 17 20.96 -29.83 9.08
C ARG A 17 21.16 -28.35 9.38
N LYS A 18 21.29 -27.57 8.32
CA LYS A 18 21.09 -26.13 8.28
C LYS A 18 19.71 -25.91 8.88
N VAL A 19 19.65 -25.77 10.20
CA VAL A 19 18.46 -25.28 10.89
C VAL A 19 18.24 -23.93 10.25
N ILE A 20 17.27 -23.87 9.34
CA ILE A 20 16.71 -22.63 8.83
C ILE A 20 16.21 -21.96 10.10
N LYS A 21 17.04 -21.11 10.70
CA LYS A 21 16.66 -20.27 11.83
C LYS A 21 15.46 -19.51 11.30
N MET A 22 14.27 -19.92 11.73
CA MET A 22 13.05 -19.14 11.56
C MET A 22 13.43 -17.72 11.92
N ALA A 23 13.32 -16.81 10.96
CA ALA A 23 13.62 -15.41 11.18
C ALA A 23 12.82 -15.01 12.42
N LYS A 24 13.52 -14.73 13.52
CA LYS A 24 12.89 -14.50 14.81
C LYS A 24 12.02 -13.26 14.63
N LEU A 25 10.71 -13.42 14.75
CA LEU A 25 9.77 -12.30 14.69
C LEU A 25 9.99 -11.47 15.95
N ILE A 26 10.80 -10.41 15.82
CA ILE A 26 11.12 -9.50 16.91
C ILE A 26 10.25 -8.27 16.74
N LEU A 27 9.44 -7.97 17.75
CA LEU A 27 8.67 -6.74 17.83
C LEU A 27 9.65 -5.58 18.03
N LYS A 28 9.94 -4.82 16.96
CA LYS A 28 10.72 -3.58 17.06
C LYS A 28 9.88 -2.57 17.85
N THR A 29 10.25 -2.33 19.10
CA THR A 29 9.78 -1.22 19.97
C THR A 29 8.38 -0.72 19.62
N SER A 30 7.37 -1.50 19.94
CA SER A 30 5.99 -1.09 19.80
C SER A 30 5.66 -0.08 20.90
N THR A 31 5.03 1.04 20.54
CA THR A 31 4.16 1.73 21.49
C THR A 31 3.05 0.74 21.83
N LEU A 32 3.20 0.02 22.94
CA LEU A 32 2.22 -0.97 23.39
C LEU A 32 0.99 -0.20 23.84
N TYR A 33 -0.09 -0.27 23.06
CA TYR A 33 -1.41 0.12 23.55
C TYR A 33 -1.90 -1.02 24.44
N ASN A 34 -1.87 -0.80 25.76
CA ASN A 34 -2.37 -1.77 26.71
C ASN A 34 -3.90 -1.74 26.63
N LEU A 35 -4.50 -2.78 26.05
CA LEU A 35 -5.96 -2.90 25.99
C LEU A 35 -6.44 -3.35 27.38
N ASN A 36 -6.69 -2.40 28.26
CA ASN A 36 -7.43 -2.69 29.49
C ASN A 36 -8.90 -2.91 29.12
N ASP A 37 -9.57 -3.83 29.81
CA ASP A 37 -10.99 -4.14 29.58
C ASP A 37 -11.83 -2.85 29.64
N GLY A 38 -12.34 -2.42 28.49
CA GLY A 38 -13.22 -1.24 28.35
C GLY A 38 -12.67 -0.05 27.57
N GLU A 39 -11.39 -0.02 27.17
CA GLU A 39 -10.85 1.08 26.36
C GLU A 39 -11.10 0.90 24.84
N ASN A 40 -11.76 1.88 24.22
CA ASN A 40 -11.95 1.92 22.77
C ASN A 40 -10.69 2.47 22.07
N LEU A 41 -9.90 1.59 21.45
CA LEU A 41 -8.75 1.96 20.64
C LEU A 41 -9.17 2.34 19.21
N ASP A 42 -8.99 3.60 18.84
CA ASP A 42 -9.22 4.07 17.48
C ASP A 42 -8.06 3.65 16.56
N LEU A 43 -8.31 2.71 15.63
CA LEU A 43 -7.30 2.21 14.69
C LEU A 43 -6.66 3.34 13.86
N GLY A 44 -7.34 4.47 13.68
CA GLY A 44 -6.82 5.65 12.99
C GLY A 44 -5.65 6.33 13.70
N LYS A 45 -5.44 6.04 14.99
CA LYS A 45 -4.31 6.53 15.79
C LYS A 45 -3.08 5.64 15.67
N LEU A 46 -3.22 4.43 15.12
CA LEU A 46 -2.10 3.51 14.92
C LEU A 46 -1.20 3.99 13.79
N LYS A 47 0.11 3.88 14.00
CA LYS A 47 1.13 4.15 12.99
C LYS A 47 1.58 2.83 12.39
N PHE A 48 1.34 2.67 11.10
CA PHE A 48 1.82 1.53 10.34
C PHE A 48 3.15 1.89 9.70
N ASP A 49 4.15 1.03 9.86
CA ASP A 49 5.45 1.19 9.20
C ASP A 49 5.30 0.88 7.72
N ILE A 50 5.56 1.88 6.89
CA ILE A 50 5.46 1.76 5.43
C ILE A 50 6.43 0.74 4.85
N ALA A 51 7.57 0.48 5.51
CA ALA A 51 8.55 -0.50 5.07
C ALA A 51 8.02 -1.95 5.09
N GLN A 52 6.90 -2.20 5.77
CA GLN A 52 6.22 -3.50 5.77
C GLN A 52 5.39 -3.73 4.50
N PHE A 53 5.18 -2.69 3.69
CA PHE A 53 4.39 -2.73 2.47
C PHE A 53 5.33 -2.77 1.26
N LYS A 54 4.99 -3.59 0.26
CA LYS A 54 5.74 -3.67 -1.00
C LYS A 54 5.38 -2.49 -1.88
N ILE A 55 6.04 -1.36 -1.66
CA ILE A 55 5.86 -0.14 -2.45
C ILE A 55 7.09 0.02 -3.36
N PRO A 56 6.91 0.11 -4.70
CA PRO A 56 8.00 0.32 -5.64
C PRO A 56 8.79 1.58 -5.32
N GLN A 57 10.09 1.59 -5.61
CA GLN A 57 10.90 2.81 -5.50
C GLN A 57 10.72 3.71 -6.71
N GLU A 58 10.65 3.10 -7.90
CA GLU A 58 10.40 3.78 -9.16
C GLU A 58 8.99 3.45 -9.62
N MET A 59 8.20 4.50 -9.84
CA MET A 59 6.77 4.40 -10.03
C MET A 59 6.37 5.02 -11.37
N VAL A 60 5.43 4.36 -12.03
CA VAL A 60 4.77 4.87 -13.23
C VAL A 60 3.26 4.74 -13.12
N VAL A 61 2.54 5.61 -13.83
CA VAL A 61 1.07 5.62 -13.89
C VAL A 61 0.62 5.83 -15.32
N SER A 62 -0.42 5.12 -15.75
CA SER A 62 -1.10 5.43 -17.01
C SER A 62 -2.11 6.55 -16.80
N LYS A 63 -2.48 7.28 -17.85
CA LYS A 63 -3.52 8.33 -17.73
C LYS A 63 -4.83 7.80 -17.16
N GLU A 64 -5.29 6.65 -17.65
CA GLU A 64 -6.49 5.95 -17.16
C GLU A 64 -6.37 5.52 -15.68
N GLY A 65 -5.14 5.39 -15.19
CA GLY A 65 -4.82 5.07 -13.81
C GLY A 65 -5.06 6.24 -12.83
N VAL A 66 -5.32 7.46 -13.32
CA VAL A 66 -5.55 8.64 -12.50
C VAL A 66 -7.04 8.90 -12.38
N ASN A 67 -7.57 8.79 -11.15
CA ASN A 67 -8.97 9.07 -10.87
C ASN A 67 -9.12 10.25 -9.90
N ILE A 68 -9.87 11.26 -10.33
CA ILE A 68 -10.12 12.49 -9.59
C ILE A 68 -11.53 12.43 -9.00
N LYS A 69 -11.66 12.75 -7.71
CA LYS A 69 -12.94 12.87 -7.01
C LYS A 69 -13.06 14.23 -6.36
N ILE A 70 -14.18 14.91 -6.58
CA ILE A 70 -14.50 16.16 -5.89
C ILE A 70 -14.84 15.84 -4.42
N GLU A 71 -14.20 16.55 -3.50
CA GLU A 71 -14.48 16.42 -2.07
C GLU A 71 -15.75 17.19 -1.70
N LYS A 72 -16.64 16.50 -0.99
CA LYS A 72 -17.92 17.06 -0.52
C LYS A 72 -17.99 16.99 0.99
N GLU A 73 -18.47 18.06 1.61
CA GLU A 73 -18.69 18.14 3.05
C GLU A 73 -20.15 18.48 3.34
N LYS A 74 -20.64 18.10 4.53
CA LYS A 74 -21.99 18.47 4.96
C LYS A 74 -21.98 19.91 5.45
N ASN A 75 -22.84 20.75 4.87
CA ASN A 75 -23.11 22.08 5.39
C ASN A 75 -23.93 22.01 6.70
N LEU A 76 -24.17 23.17 7.33
CA LEU A 76 -24.97 23.29 8.55
C LEU A 76 -26.42 22.79 8.38
N ASN A 77 -26.91 22.69 7.14
CA ASN A 77 -28.24 22.18 6.79
C ASN A 77 -28.24 20.67 6.49
N GLY A 78 -27.09 20.01 6.60
CA GLY A 78 -26.92 18.57 6.36
C GLY A 78 -26.78 18.16 4.89
N GLU A 79 -26.72 19.11 3.97
CA GLU A 79 -26.55 18.86 2.53
C GLU A 79 -25.07 18.74 2.17
N PHE A 80 -24.75 17.86 1.22
CA PHE A 80 -23.39 17.70 0.71
C PHE A 80 -23.06 18.80 -0.30
N VAL A 81 -22.18 19.72 0.08
CA VAL A 81 -21.67 20.80 -0.76
C VAL A 81 -20.24 20.51 -1.20
N GLU A 82 -19.90 20.93 -2.41
CA GLU A 82 -18.55 20.78 -2.94
C GLU A 82 -17.58 21.72 -2.23
N THR A 83 -16.44 21.20 -1.80
CA THR A 83 -15.43 21.96 -1.02
C THR A 83 -14.46 22.74 -1.90
N GLY A 84 -14.50 22.53 -3.22
CA GLY A 84 -13.49 23.01 -4.16
C GLY A 84 -12.16 22.25 -4.11
N LYS A 85 -12.07 21.18 -3.30
CA LYS A 85 -10.89 20.31 -3.21
C LYS A 85 -11.13 18.97 -3.89
N TYR A 86 -10.03 18.29 -4.19
CA TYR A 86 -10.00 17.03 -4.89
C TYR A 86 -9.26 15.96 -4.11
N THR A 87 -9.81 14.75 -4.13
CA THR A 87 -9.08 13.53 -3.82
C THR A 87 -8.59 12.90 -5.13
N LEU A 88 -7.27 12.76 -5.27
CA LEU A 88 -6.62 12.10 -6.40
C LEU A 88 -6.27 10.66 -6.03
N ASN A 89 -6.63 9.70 -6.88
CA ASN A 89 -6.27 8.29 -6.74
C ASN A 89 -5.41 7.89 -7.93
N PHE A 90 -4.20 7.40 -7.65
CA PHE A 90 -3.26 6.94 -8.66
C PHE A 90 -3.15 5.42 -8.59
N LYS A 91 -3.37 4.73 -9.72
CA LYS A 91 -3.01 3.33 -9.92
C LYS A 91 -1.57 3.26 -10.39
N VAL A 92 -0.69 2.90 -9.48
CA VAL A 92 0.75 2.99 -9.68
C VAL A 92 1.35 1.61 -9.88
N TYR A 93 2.24 1.51 -10.85
CA TYR A 93 2.98 0.30 -11.17
C TYR A 93 4.46 0.49 -10.87
N ASP A 94 5.16 -0.63 -10.65
CA ASP A 94 6.62 -0.66 -10.58
C ASP A 94 7.18 -0.42 -11.99
N ARG A 95 8.02 0.62 -12.14
CA ARG A 95 8.64 0.98 -13.43
C ARG A 95 9.41 -0.20 -14.02
N SER A 96 10.26 -0.84 -13.21
CA SER A 96 11.12 -1.94 -13.69
C SER A 96 10.30 -3.14 -14.16
N PHE A 97 9.14 -3.39 -13.53
CA PHE A 97 8.23 -4.44 -13.96
C PHE A 97 7.58 -4.10 -15.31
N ILE A 98 7.08 -2.88 -15.48
CA ILE A 98 6.46 -2.43 -16.73
C ILE A 98 7.47 -2.47 -17.89
N GLU A 99 8.69 -1.98 -17.67
CA GLU A 99 9.77 -2.05 -18.67
C GLU A 99 10.06 -3.51 -19.09
N LEU A 100 10.11 -4.44 -18.13
CA LEU A 100 10.30 -5.85 -18.42
C LEU A 100 9.13 -6.44 -19.24
N VAL A 101 7.89 -6.10 -18.91
CA VAL A 101 6.69 -6.56 -19.66
C VAL A 101 6.75 -6.09 -21.11
N ILE A 102 7.05 -4.81 -21.33
CA ILE A 102 7.17 -4.19 -22.66
C ILE A 102 8.31 -4.84 -23.46
N GLN A 103 9.49 -5.02 -22.85
CA GLN A 103 10.64 -5.66 -23.51
C GLN A 103 10.36 -7.08 -23.98
N ASN A 104 9.51 -7.82 -23.25
CA ASN A 104 9.13 -9.18 -23.60
C ASN A 104 7.89 -9.24 -24.53
N GLY A 105 7.33 -8.10 -24.95
CA GLY A 105 6.14 -8.05 -25.80
C GLY A 105 4.88 -8.60 -25.13
N SER A 106 4.85 -8.68 -23.81
CA SER A 106 3.66 -9.12 -23.05
C SER A 106 2.71 -7.95 -22.84
N THR A 107 1.42 -8.25 -22.70
CA THR A 107 0.36 -7.27 -22.39
C THR A 107 -0.14 -7.40 -20.95
N GLU A 108 0.38 -8.36 -20.18
CA GLU A 108 0.01 -8.58 -18.78
C GLU A 108 0.74 -7.60 -17.86
N ILE A 109 0.14 -6.42 -17.71
CA ILE A 109 0.52 -5.46 -16.68
C ILE A 109 -0.03 -5.94 -15.33
N GLY A 110 0.86 -6.15 -14.37
CA GLY A 110 0.53 -6.70 -13.04
C GLY A 110 -0.42 -5.80 -12.24
N ASN A 111 -0.79 -6.21 -11.03
CA ASN A 111 -1.75 -5.43 -10.24
C ASN A 111 -1.15 -4.10 -9.75
N PRO A 112 -1.81 -2.96 -9.99
CA PRO A 112 -1.35 -1.66 -9.49
C PRO A 112 -1.56 -1.53 -7.99
N ILE A 113 -0.77 -0.65 -7.39
CA ILE A 113 -0.97 -0.15 -6.04
C ILE A 113 -1.73 1.16 -6.12
N THR A 114 -2.75 1.34 -5.28
CA THR A 114 -3.48 2.60 -5.23
C THR A 114 -2.86 3.54 -4.19
N ILE A 115 -2.40 4.71 -4.65
CA ILE A 115 -1.92 5.80 -3.79
C ILE A 115 -2.94 6.94 -3.84
N VAL A 116 -3.37 7.41 -2.67
CA VAL A 116 -4.41 8.44 -2.54
C VAL A 116 -3.82 9.75 -2.02
N ILE A 117 -4.23 10.87 -2.61
CA ILE A 117 -3.86 12.21 -2.16
C ILE A 117 -5.14 12.99 -1.94
N GLU A 118 -5.34 13.49 -0.72
CA GLU A 118 -6.58 14.16 -0.29
C GLU A 118 -6.34 15.66 -0.18
N GLY A 119 -7.39 16.45 -0.33
CA GLY A 119 -7.38 17.90 -0.12
C GLY A 119 -6.58 18.69 -1.15
N GLN A 120 -6.45 18.19 -2.38
CA GLN A 120 -5.72 18.89 -3.45
C GLN A 120 -6.56 20.01 -4.04
N GLU A 121 -5.93 21.16 -4.29
CA GLU A 121 -6.60 22.30 -4.94
C GLU A 121 -6.50 22.22 -6.47
N ASN A 122 -5.51 21.47 -6.97
CA ASN A 122 -5.22 21.34 -8.39
C ASN A 122 -5.30 19.87 -8.83
N ILE A 123 -5.63 19.67 -10.11
CA ILE A 123 -5.62 18.36 -10.77
C ILE A 123 -4.37 18.23 -11.64
N PRO A 124 -3.84 17.00 -11.83
CA PRO A 124 -2.70 16.78 -12.70
C PRO A 124 -3.05 17.12 -14.15
N ASN A 125 -2.19 17.90 -14.82
CA ASN A 125 -2.28 18.10 -16.27
C ASN A 125 -1.66 16.89 -16.98
N LEU A 126 -2.52 16.06 -17.58
CA LEU A 126 -2.13 14.86 -18.29
C LEU A 126 -2.13 15.03 -19.81
N ASP A 127 -2.63 16.15 -20.34
CA ASP A 127 -2.82 16.36 -21.79
C ASP A 127 -1.50 16.37 -22.56
N ARG A 128 -0.40 16.65 -21.88
CA ARG A 128 0.96 16.66 -22.44
C ARG A 128 1.56 15.27 -22.70
N PHE A 129 0.93 14.21 -22.21
CA PHE A 129 1.39 12.82 -22.35
C PHE A 129 0.56 12.08 -23.41
N GLN A 130 1.06 10.95 -23.91
CA GLN A 130 0.28 10.09 -24.82
C GLN A 130 -0.70 9.21 -24.04
N GLU A 131 -1.78 8.73 -24.67
CA GLU A 131 -2.81 7.92 -24.00
C GLU A 131 -2.29 6.57 -23.52
N ASP A 132 -1.38 5.96 -24.28
CA ASP A 132 -0.73 4.68 -24.03
C ASP A 132 0.61 4.81 -23.27
N GLU A 133 0.96 6.02 -22.83
CA GLU A 133 2.20 6.28 -22.11
C GLU A 133 2.11 5.91 -20.61
N PHE A 134 3.14 5.22 -20.12
CA PHE A 134 3.40 5.10 -18.69
C PHE A 134 4.22 6.28 -18.20
N ILE A 135 3.58 7.15 -17.43
CA ILE A 135 4.13 8.43 -17.00
C ILE A 135 4.88 8.23 -15.68
N PRO A 136 6.16 8.64 -15.57
CA PRO A 136 6.88 8.65 -14.31
C PRO A 136 6.17 9.49 -13.24
N ILE A 137 6.11 8.97 -12.02
CA ILE A 137 5.51 9.66 -10.89
C ILE A 137 6.30 9.44 -9.60
N SER A 138 6.33 10.44 -8.75
CA SER A 138 6.95 10.40 -7.43
C SER A 138 5.97 10.91 -6.38
N PHE A 139 6.03 10.35 -5.18
CA PHE A 139 5.16 10.74 -4.08
C PHE A 139 5.98 11.16 -2.86
N ASN A 140 5.53 12.23 -2.19
CA ASN A 140 6.18 12.70 -0.97
C ASN A 140 5.37 12.31 0.27
N LYS A 141 6.11 11.99 1.35
CA LYS A 141 5.59 11.61 2.67
C LYS A 141 4.50 10.53 2.61
N LEU A 142 4.80 9.44 1.90
CA LEU A 142 3.93 8.27 1.87
C LEU A 142 3.71 7.73 3.29
N LYS A 143 2.45 7.43 3.59
CA LYS A 143 2.02 6.90 4.87
C LYS A 143 0.84 5.96 4.68
N ILE A 144 0.70 5.04 5.62
CA ILE A 144 -0.33 4.04 5.63
C ILE A 144 -1.41 4.45 6.63
N LYS A 145 -2.66 4.48 6.19
CA LYS A 145 -3.82 4.85 7.03
C LYS A 145 -4.93 3.82 6.90
N PRO A 146 -5.60 3.44 7.99
CA PRO A 146 -6.86 2.71 7.89
C PRO A 146 -7.93 3.54 7.17
N LYS A 147 -8.69 2.89 6.29
CA LYS A 147 -9.80 3.47 5.53
C LYS A 147 -11.12 3.15 6.22
N LYS A 148 -11.85 4.19 6.62
CA LYS A 148 -13.24 4.07 7.07
C LYS A 148 -14.18 4.02 5.86
N VAL A 149 -15.19 3.18 5.94
CA VAL A 149 -16.31 3.14 5.01
C VAL A 149 -17.61 3.18 5.79
N LEU A 150 -18.63 3.79 5.21
CA LEU A 150 -19.97 3.76 5.77
C LEU A 150 -20.61 2.42 5.41
N LYS A 151 -20.94 1.60 6.41
CA LYS A 151 -21.66 0.34 6.24
C LYS A 151 -22.97 0.38 7.00
N LYS A 152 -24.04 -0.09 6.33
CA LYS A 152 -25.30 -0.40 6.99
C LYS A 152 -25.11 -1.64 7.86
N THR A 153 -25.27 -1.45 9.16
CA THR A 153 -25.13 -2.51 10.15
C THR A 153 -26.46 -2.78 10.80
N PHE A 154 -26.80 -4.06 10.92
CA PHE A 154 -28.00 -4.51 11.58
C PHE A 154 -27.85 -4.34 13.10
N LEU A 155 -28.78 -3.62 13.72
CA LEU A 155 -28.75 -3.29 15.16
C LEU A 155 -29.61 -4.24 16.02
N GLY A 156 -30.13 -5.33 15.44
CA GLY A 156 -30.99 -6.30 16.11
C GLY A 156 -32.47 -6.21 15.70
N ALA A 157 -33.23 -7.27 16.02
CA ALA A 157 -34.65 -7.35 15.71
C ALA A 157 -35.42 -6.19 16.39
N GLY A 158 -36.23 -5.47 15.61
CA GLY A 158 -37.00 -4.31 16.07
C GLY A 158 -36.25 -2.97 16.09
N LYS A 159 -34.92 -2.94 15.90
CA LYS A 159 -34.11 -1.71 15.85
C LYS A 159 -33.61 -1.33 14.45
N GLY A 160 -33.82 -2.20 13.46
CA GLY A 160 -33.50 -1.93 12.06
C GLY A 160 -32.00 -1.88 11.75
N ASN A 161 -31.66 -1.18 10.66
CA ASN A 161 -30.28 -0.97 10.22
C ASN A 161 -29.88 0.50 10.46
N ALA A 162 -28.63 0.74 10.84
CA ALA A 162 -28.06 2.07 10.90
C ALA A 162 -26.76 2.18 10.09
N ASP A 163 -26.48 3.37 9.60
CA ASP A 163 -25.22 3.68 8.96
C ASP A 163 -24.14 3.82 10.02
N THR A 164 -23.10 2.99 9.93
CA THR A 164 -21.98 2.97 10.87
C THR A 164 -20.65 3.11 10.13
N TRP A 165 -19.76 3.95 10.64
CA TRP A 165 -18.40 4.04 10.11
C TRP A 165 -17.56 2.88 10.63
N GLN A 166 -17.09 2.04 9.72
CA GLN A 166 -16.25 0.89 10.04
C GLN A 166 -14.94 0.94 9.27
N TYR A 167 -13.85 0.49 9.89
CA TYR A 167 -12.61 0.23 9.18
C TYR A 167 -12.78 -1.00 8.30
N ALA A 168 -12.55 -0.84 7.00
CA ALA A 168 -12.71 -1.94 6.04
C ALA A 168 -11.42 -2.30 5.32
N ASP A 169 -10.47 -1.38 5.23
CA ASP A 169 -9.23 -1.60 4.48
C ASP A 169 -8.11 -0.68 4.99
N ILE A 170 -6.90 -0.89 4.48
CA ILE A 170 -5.76 0.00 4.65
C ILE A 170 -5.54 0.75 3.32
N LYS A 171 -5.33 2.06 3.39
CA LYS A 171 -4.98 2.90 2.23
C LYS A 171 -3.56 3.45 2.35
N ILE A 172 -2.87 3.53 1.22
CA ILE A 172 -1.60 4.25 1.08
C ILE A 172 -1.95 5.67 0.68
N VAL A 173 -1.44 6.65 1.43
CA VAL A 173 -1.66 8.06 1.13
C VAL A 173 -0.35 8.82 1.02
N ALA A 174 -0.31 9.80 0.14
CA ALA A 174 0.78 10.75 0.02
C ALA A 174 0.32 12.16 0.40
N GLU A 175 1.27 13.06 0.65
CA GLU A 175 0.98 14.48 0.86
C GLU A 175 1.00 15.26 -0.46
N SER A 176 1.93 14.92 -1.35
CA SER A 176 2.06 15.53 -2.67
C SER A 176 2.64 14.53 -3.68
N TYR A 177 2.63 14.93 -4.94
CA TYR A 177 3.17 14.16 -6.06
C TYR A 177 3.91 15.05 -7.04
N ILE A 178 4.78 14.44 -7.83
CA ILE A 178 5.46 15.04 -8.98
C ILE A 178 5.25 14.08 -10.15
N ILE A 179 4.80 14.59 -11.30
CA ILE A 179 4.50 13.77 -12.48
C ILE A 179 5.35 14.21 -13.68
N GLY A 180 5.89 13.25 -14.42
CA GLY A 180 6.70 13.47 -15.62
C GLY A 180 8.18 13.81 -15.35
N GLU A 181 8.64 13.77 -14.10
CA GLU A 181 10.07 13.83 -13.78
C GLU A 181 10.57 12.43 -13.44
N GLU A 182 11.67 12.00 -14.05
CA GLU A 182 12.28 10.72 -13.69
C GLU A 182 12.76 10.75 -12.24
N ASN A 183 12.31 9.77 -11.43
CA ASN A 183 12.92 9.51 -10.13
C ASN A 183 14.43 9.32 -10.33
N GLY A 184 15.24 10.26 -9.83
CA GLY A 184 16.69 10.12 -9.85
C GLY A 184 17.45 10.86 -10.96
N ALA A 185 16.90 11.93 -11.55
CA ALA A 185 17.76 12.99 -12.07
C ALA A 185 18.50 13.61 -10.88
N LYS A 186 19.64 13.01 -10.50
CA LYS A 186 20.59 13.57 -9.55
C LYS A 186 20.77 15.05 -9.91
N ALA A 187 20.40 15.94 -9.00
CA ALA A 187 20.93 17.29 -9.00
C ALA A 187 22.46 17.14 -9.15
N LYS A 188 22.98 17.62 -10.29
CA LYS A 188 24.42 17.78 -10.51
C LYS A 188 24.94 18.90 -9.64
#